data_AF-A0A820PWZ4-F1
#
_entry.id   AF-A0A820PWZ4-F1
#
_cell.length_a   1.000
_cell.length_b   1.000
_cell.length_c   1.000
_cell.angle_alpha   90.00
_cell.angle_beta   90.00
_cell.angle_gamma   90.00
#
_symmetry.space_group_name_H-M   'P 1'
#
loop_
_entity.id
_entity.type
_entity.pdbx_description
1 polymer ?
#
loop_
_entity_poly.entity_id
_entity_poly.type
_entity_poly.pdbx_seq_one_letter_code
_entity_poly.pdbx_strand_id
1 'polypeptide(L)'
;SNDLGHINNLGRAHTNALKKTWRSLIEAISKETSLSGKYIADSVYVDELFHAMGYDNSDVLILRWLRSRKWDVNASVHQMIETMKWRRDWGVQELVAKGERAISQDEISTNKTYFMGHDKMGRPVCCIHPKEHIKGQFPHEYSEKLTVFCVET
;
A
#
# COMPACT_ATOMS: atom_id res chain seq x y z
N SER A 1 0.82 15.91 8.65
CA SER A 1 -0.37 16.73 8.91
C SER A 1 -0.50 16.91 10.42
N ASN A 2 -1.01 18.05 10.88
CA ASN A 2 -1.31 18.27 12.29
C ASN A 2 -2.76 17.89 12.64
N ASP A 3 -3.50 17.30 11.71
CA ASP A 3 -4.85 16.82 11.95
C ASP A 3 -4.87 15.71 13.00
N LEU A 4 -5.97 15.65 13.75
CA LEU A 4 -6.17 14.64 14.78
C LEU A 4 -6.08 13.23 14.16
N GLY A 5 -5.27 12.35 14.78
CA GLY A 5 -5.10 10.98 14.29
C GLY A 5 -3.92 10.77 13.35
N HIS A 6 -3.13 11.81 13.09
CA HIS A 6 -1.81 11.68 12.51
C HIS A 6 -0.77 11.46 13.60
N ILE A 7 0.39 10.89 13.24
CA ILE A 7 1.45 10.53 14.20
C ILE A 7 1.89 11.69 15.10
N ASN A 8 1.88 12.92 14.58
CA ASN A 8 2.24 14.13 15.33
C ASN A 8 1.09 14.70 16.20
N ASN A 9 -0.11 14.11 16.14
CA ASN A 9 -1.30 14.54 16.88
C ASN A 9 -2.19 13.33 17.25
N LEU A 10 -1.65 12.43 18.10
CA LEU A 10 -2.38 11.27 18.62
C LEU A 10 -2.88 11.52 20.04
N GLY A 11 -4.20 11.51 20.21
CA GLY A 11 -4.83 11.44 21.53
C GLY A 11 -4.67 10.06 22.17
N ARG A 12 -4.90 9.96 23.49
CA ARG A 12 -4.73 8.71 24.26
C ARG A 12 -5.51 7.52 23.69
N ALA A 13 -6.75 7.75 23.24
CA ALA A 13 -7.57 6.71 22.62
C ALA A 13 -6.98 6.21 21.29
N HIS A 14 -6.50 7.12 20.44
CA HIS A 14 -5.85 6.80 19.17
C HIS A 14 -4.55 6.02 19.36
N THR A 15 -3.71 6.41 20.34
CA THR A 15 -2.48 5.68 20.68
C THR A 15 -2.80 4.27 21.17
N ASN A 16 -3.86 4.11 21.97
CA ASN A 16 -4.29 2.78 22.41
C ASN A 16 -4.80 1.93 21.26
N ALA A 17 -5.55 2.51 20.31
CA ALA A 17 -6.01 1.82 19.12
C ALA A 17 -4.83 1.35 18.26
N LEU A 18 -3.85 2.23 17.99
CA LEU A 18 -2.63 1.89 17.25
C LEU A 18 -1.87 0.71 17.88
N LYS A 19 -1.64 0.76 19.20
CA LYS A 19 -0.98 -0.34 19.92
C LYS A 19 -1.75 -1.66 19.85
N LYS A 20 -3.09 -1.60 19.92
CA LYS A 20 -3.95 -2.78 19.79
C LYS A 20 -3.87 -3.34 18.38
N THR A 21 -3.95 -2.50 17.35
CA THR A 21 -3.84 -2.89 15.94
C THR A 21 -2.52 -3.60 15.66
N TRP A 22 -1.39 -3.07 16.14
CA TRP A 22 -0.10 -3.75 16.01
C TRP A 22 -0.11 -5.17 16.57
N ARG A 23 -0.58 -5.33 17.82
CA ARG A 23 -0.65 -6.65 18.46
C ARG A 23 -1.55 -7.61 17.67
N SER A 24 -2.76 -7.17 17.35
CA SER A 24 -3.73 -7.98 16.63
C SER A 24 -3.28 -8.33 15.22
N LEU A 25 -2.57 -7.45 14.52
CA LEU A 25 -2.02 -7.71 13.20
C LEU A 25 -0.95 -8.80 13.25
N ILE A 26 0.01 -8.69 14.17
CA ILE A 26 1.08 -9.67 14.37
C ILE A 26 0.50 -11.03 14.75
N GLU A 27 -0.47 -11.07 15.67
CA GLU A 27 -1.18 -12.29 16.04
C GLU A 27 -1.93 -12.91 14.85
N ALA A 28 -2.58 -12.09 14.02
CA ALA A 28 -3.34 -12.58 12.88
C ALA A 28 -2.43 -13.14 11.77
N ILE A 29 -1.33 -12.46 11.45
CA ILE A 29 -0.36 -12.98 10.48
C ILE A 29 0.30 -14.27 11.00
N SER A 30 0.62 -14.33 12.29
CA SER A 30 1.15 -15.55 12.91
C SER A 30 0.18 -16.74 12.79
N LYS A 31 -1.13 -16.52 12.81
CA LYS A 31 -2.15 -17.59 12.65
C LYS A 31 -2.33 -18.03 11.21
N GLU A 32 -2.24 -17.11 10.26
CA GLU A 32 -2.30 -17.40 8.81
C GLU A 32 -1.05 -18.16 8.32
N THR A 33 0.03 -18.18 9.12
CA THR A 33 1.25 -18.94 8.85
C THR A 33 1.06 -20.41 9.20
N SER A 34 0.27 -21.12 8.40
CA SER A 34 0.27 -22.58 8.39
C SER A 34 1.05 -23.07 7.17
N LEU A 35 2.19 -23.73 7.41
CA LEU A 35 2.69 -24.90 6.66
C LEU A 35 4.14 -25.30 7.02
N SER A 36 5.00 -24.42 7.55
CA SER A 36 6.31 -24.87 8.12
C SER A 36 7.06 -23.87 9.03
N GLY A 37 6.56 -22.66 9.24
CA GLY A 37 7.27 -21.60 9.96
C GLY A 37 7.19 -21.74 11.48
N LYS A 38 8.34 -21.68 12.17
CA LYS A 38 8.40 -21.64 13.64
C LYS A 38 8.26 -20.21 14.15
N TYR A 39 8.55 -19.22 13.29
CA TYR A 39 8.56 -17.80 13.61
C TYR A 39 7.67 -17.01 12.65
N ILE A 40 7.21 -15.84 13.10
CA ILE A 40 6.40 -14.94 12.27
C ILE A 40 7.14 -14.44 11.02
N ALA A 41 8.47 -14.35 11.09
CA ALA A 41 9.33 -13.99 9.96
C ALA A 41 9.30 -15.02 8.82
N ASP A 42 8.83 -16.23 9.08
CA ASP A 42 8.65 -17.26 8.06
C ASP A 42 7.33 -17.06 7.28
N SER A 43 6.53 -16.06 7.64
CA SER A 43 5.28 -15.72 6.97
C SER A 43 5.54 -14.86 5.75
N VAL A 44 5.15 -15.37 4.58
CA VAL A 44 5.11 -14.64 3.31
C VAL A 44 4.31 -13.32 3.37
N TYR A 45 3.33 -13.20 4.28
CA TYR A 45 2.58 -11.95 4.46
C TYR A 45 3.31 -10.93 5.33
N VAL A 46 4.25 -11.37 6.17
CA VAL A 46 5.14 -10.47 6.90
C VAL A 46 6.14 -9.83 5.96
N ASP A 47 6.65 -10.56 4.97
CA ASP A 47 7.53 -9.99 3.94
C ASP A 47 6.81 -8.89 3.15
N GLU A 48 5.58 -9.13 2.70
CA GLU A 48 4.77 -8.08 2.05
C GLU A 48 4.52 -6.87 2.94
N LEU A 49 4.26 -7.11 4.23
CA LEU A 49 4.10 -6.02 5.19
C LEU A 49 5.39 -5.21 5.32
N PHE A 50 6.55 -5.88 5.39
CA PHE A 50 7.86 -5.22 5.43
C PHE A 50 8.13 -4.41 4.18
N HIS A 51 7.83 -4.93 3.00
CA HIS A 51 7.97 -4.17 1.76
C HIS A 51 7.05 -2.95 1.73
N ALA A 52 5.79 -3.10 2.15
CA ALA A 52 4.85 -1.98 2.25
C ALA A 52 5.30 -0.92 3.27
N MET A 53 6.01 -1.32 4.33
CA MET A 53 6.60 -0.41 5.32
C MET A 53 7.94 0.19 4.86
N GLY A 54 8.66 -0.44 3.94
CA GLY A 54 10.04 -0.06 3.59
C GLY A 54 10.20 1.39 3.10
N TYR A 55 9.13 1.98 2.58
CA TYR A 55 9.11 3.33 2.02
C TYR A 55 8.54 4.40 2.96
N ASP A 56 8.09 4.04 4.17
CA ASP A 56 7.39 4.96 5.09
C ASP A 56 7.61 4.61 6.57
N ASN A 57 7.16 5.47 7.47
CA ASN A 57 7.06 5.15 8.88
C ASN A 57 5.96 4.10 9.10
N SER A 58 6.30 3.01 9.80
CA SER A 58 5.41 1.87 10.03
C SER A 58 4.13 2.25 10.80
N ASP A 59 4.21 3.13 11.79
CA ASP A 59 3.03 3.62 12.52
C ASP A 59 2.13 4.47 11.60
N VAL A 60 2.72 5.29 10.73
CA VAL A 60 1.95 6.09 9.77
C VAL A 60 1.15 5.20 8.82
N LEU A 61 1.73 4.08 8.37
CA LEU A 61 1.04 3.10 7.54
C LEU A 61 -0.19 2.51 8.25
N ILE A 62 -0.04 2.05 9.50
CA ILE A 62 -1.17 1.50 10.27
C ILE A 62 -2.24 2.57 10.52
N LEU A 63 -1.81 3.80 10.82
CA LEU A 63 -2.74 4.90 11.04
C LEU A 63 -3.57 5.24 9.79
N ARG A 64 -3.07 4.99 8.57
CA ARG A 64 -3.88 5.12 7.34
C ARG A 64 -5.08 4.18 7.38
N TRP A 65 -4.86 2.91 7.74
CA TRP A 65 -5.93 1.92 7.86
C TRP A 65 -6.91 2.26 8.97
N LEU A 66 -6.41 2.61 10.16
CA LEU A 66 -7.25 3.02 11.29
C LEU A 66 -8.14 4.21 10.95
N ARG A 67 -7.60 5.27 10.34
CA ARG A 67 -8.43 6.41 9.90
C ARG A 67 -9.47 5.99 8.86
N SER A 68 -9.09 5.17 7.88
CA SER A 68 -10.00 4.69 6.83
C SER A 68 -11.13 3.78 7.35
N ARG A 69 -10.96 3.19 8.53
CA ARG A 69 -11.93 2.31 9.19
C ARG A 69 -12.51 2.92 10.46
N LYS A 70 -12.49 4.26 10.57
CA LYS A 70 -13.09 5.01 11.68
C LYS A 70 -12.63 4.51 13.06
N TRP A 71 -11.34 4.14 13.15
CA TRP A 71 -10.69 3.60 14.35
C TRP A 71 -11.18 2.23 14.83
N ASP A 72 -11.89 1.47 14.00
CA ASP A 72 -12.18 0.06 14.25
C ASP A 72 -10.91 -0.77 14.05
N VAL A 73 -10.40 -1.33 15.14
CA VAL A 73 -9.18 -2.14 15.15
C VAL A 73 -9.35 -3.42 14.32
N ASN A 74 -10.46 -4.13 14.48
CA ASN A 74 -10.66 -5.43 13.84
C ASN A 74 -10.85 -5.26 12.32
N ALA A 75 -11.67 -4.28 11.92
CA ALA A 75 -11.88 -3.98 10.51
C ALA A 75 -10.59 -3.49 9.84
N SER A 76 -9.74 -2.76 10.57
CA SER A 76 -8.43 -2.33 10.07
C SER A 76 -7.49 -3.52 9.86
N VAL A 77 -7.37 -4.41 10.84
CA VAL A 77 -6.50 -5.60 10.76
C VAL A 77 -6.95 -6.51 9.62
N HIS A 78 -8.25 -6.77 9.49
CA HIS A 78 -8.80 -7.57 8.39
C HIS A 78 -8.39 -6.98 7.03
N GLN A 79 -8.60 -5.69 6.83
CA GLN A 79 -8.28 -5.04 5.56
C GLN A 79 -6.78 -5.06 5.25
N MET A 80 -5.93 -4.92 6.28
CA MET A 80 -4.48 -5.01 6.12
C MET A 80 -4.06 -6.39 5.62
N ILE A 81 -4.58 -7.46 6.22
CA ILE A 81 -4.28 -8.84 5.82
C ILE A 81 -4.74 -9.11 4.39
N GLU A 82 -5.97 -8.74 4.05
CA GLU A 82 -6.49 -8.91 2.69
C GLU A 82 -5.66 -8.12 1.67
N THR A 83 -5.12 -6.95 2.06
CA THR A 83 -4.20 -6.21 1.20
C THR A 83 -2.87 -6.94 1.02
N MET A 84 -2.28 -7.52 2.08
CA MET A 84 -1.05 -8.31 1.94
C MET A 84 -1.24 -9.56 1.06
N LYS A 85 -2.40 -10.23 1.19
CA LYS A 85 -2.79 -11.34 0.31
C LYS A 85 -2.87 -10.89 -1.14
N TRP A 86 -3.60 -9.80 -1.40
CA TRP A 86 -3.71 -9.23 -2.75
C TRP A 86 -2.34 -8.84 -3.33
N ARG A 87 -1.47 -8.16 -2.57
CA ARG A 87 -0.14 -7.74 -3.04
C ARG A 87 0.68 -8.93 -3.53
N ARG A 88 0.64 -10.02 -2.76
CA ARG A 88 1.32 -11.27 -3.08
C ARG A 88 0.71 -11.95 -4.29
N ASP A 89 -0.61 -12.16 -4.29
CA ASP A 89 -1.31 -12.88 -5.35
C ASP A 89 -1.22 -12.13 -6.70
N TRP A 90 -1.23 -10.80 -6.65
CA TRP A 90 -1.10 -9.93 -7.82
C TRP A 90 0.36 -9.82 -8.32
N GLY A 91 1.34 -10.00 -7.42
CA GLY A 91 2.77 -9.92 -7.75
C GLY A 91 3.31 -8.48 -7.78
N VAL A 92 2.97 -7.68 -6.76
CA VAL A 92 3.38 -6.26 -6.69
C VAL A 92 4.90 -6.13 -6.58
N GLN A 93 5.57 -6.98 -5.81
CA GLN A 93 7.02 -6.92 -5.65
C GLN A 93 7.75 -7.23 -6.95
N GLU A 94 7.24 -8.17 -7.74
CA GLU A 94 7.78 -8.52 -9.05
C GLU A 94 7.63 -7.37 -10.04
N LEU A 95 6.51 -6.63 -9.98
CA LEU A 95 6.30 -5.43 -10.78
C LEU A 95 7.34 -4.36 -10.42
N VAL A 96 7.45 -4.03 -9.13
CA VAL A 96 8.38 -3.00 -8.63
C VAL A 96 9.84 -3.37 -8.95
N ALA A 97 10.22 -4.64 -8.75
CA ALA A 97 11.56 -5.13 -9.03
C ALA A 97 11.94 -5.06 -10.52
N LYS A 98 10.97 -5.27 -11.43
CA LYS A 98 11.17 -5.12 -12.88
C LYS A 98 11.12 -3.65 -13.32
N GLY A 99 10.47 -2.78 -12.54
CA GLY A 99 10.29 -1.37 -12.82
C GLY A 99 9.48 -1.12 -14.10
N GLU A 100 9.80 -0.03 -14.79
CA GLU A 100 9.14 0.38 -16.04
C GLU A 100 9.17 -0.70 -17.13
N ARG A 101 10.14 -1.63 -17.09
CA ARG A 101 10.25 -2.74 -18.07
C ARG A 101 9.10 -3.74 -17.97
N ALA A 102 8.37 -3.79 -16.85
CA ALA A 102 7.18 -4.62 -16.71
C ALA A 102 5.91 -3.94 -17.22
N ILE A 103 5.99 -2.67 -17.60
CA ILE A 103 4.88 -1.88 -18.13
C ILE A 103 4.97 -1.85 -19.65
N SER A 104 3.82 -1.82 -20.32
CA SER A 104 3.78 -1.63 -21.77
C SER A 104 4.36 -0.28 -22.15
N GLN A 105 5.34 -0.28 -23.05
CA GLN A 105 5.95 0.94 -23.57
C GLN A 105 4.92 1.81 -24.32
N ASP A 106 3.98 1.18 -25.02
CA ASP A 106 2.89 1.90 -25.71
C ASP A 106 2.00 2.62 -24.69
N GLU A 107 1.70 1.96 -23.57
CA GLU A 107 0.89 2.52 -22.49
C GLU A 107 1.59 3.71 -21.82
N ILE A 108 2.89 3.60 -21.54
CA ILE A 108 3.72 4.71 -21.01
C ILE A 108 3.76 5.87 -22.01
N SER A 109 3.94 5.58 -23.30
CA SER A 109 4.10 6.60 -24.34
C SER A 109 2.88 7.52 -24.51
N THR A 110 1.71 7.10 -24.01
CA THR A 110 0.52 7.96 -23.97
C THR A 110 0.70 9.21 -23.09
N ASN A 111 1.68 9.20 -22.18
CA ASN A 111 1.94 10.29 -21.22
C ASN A 111 0.70 10.70 -20.40
N LYS A 112 -0.28 9.81 -20.26
CA LYS A 112 -1.50 10.09 -19.51
C LYS A 112 -1.26 10.16 -18.00
N THR A 113 -0.18 9.56 -17.51
CA THR A 113 0.22 9.61 -16.10
C THR A 113 1.70 9.91 -16.02
N TYR A 114 2.08 10.89 -15.19
CA TYR A 114 3.48 11.21 -14.92
C TYR A 114 3.62 11.91 -13.56
N PHE A 115 4.81 11.85 -12.96
CA PHE A 115 5.13 12.58 -11.74
C PHE A 115 5.85 13.88 -12.07
N MET A 116 5.39 15.00 -11.51
CA MET A 116 6.05 16.28 -11.72
C MET A 116 5.94 17.17 -10.49
N GLY A 117 7.10 17.42 -9.88
CA GLY A 117 7.24 18.36 -8.77
C GLY A 117 6.63 17.85 -7.46
N HIS A 118 6.50 18.79 -6.53
CA HIS A 118 5.97 18.54 -5.19
C HIS A 118 4.97 19.63 -4.82
N ASP A 119 4.01 19.29 -3.96
CA ASP A 119 3.11 20.29 -3.36
C ASP A 119 3.83 21.18 -2.34
N LYS A 120 3.11 22.14 -1.75
CA LYS A 120 3.66 23.05 -0.72
C LYS A 120 4.14 22.33 0.55
N MET A 121 3.72 21.08 0.76
CA MET A 121 4.09 20.24 1.89
C MET A 121 5.19 19.22 1.52
N GLY A 122 5.76 19.30 0.30
CA GLY A 122 6.82 18.42 -0.17
C GLY A 122 6.33 17.03 -0.60
N ARG A 123 5.02 16.83 -0.83
CA ARG A 123 4.48 15.55 -1.29
C ARG A 123 4.60 15.45 -2.80
N PRO A 124 5.02 14.29 -3.36
CA PRO A 124 5.11 14.12 -4.81
C PRO A 124 3.74 14.27 -5.46
N VAL A 125 3.70 14.89 -6.64
CA VAL A 125 2.47 15.10 -7.41
C VAL A 125 2.45 14.16 -8.61
N CYS A 126 1.46 13.26 -8.63
CA CYS A 126 1.13 12.44 -9.79
C CYS A 126 0.05 13.16 -10.62
N CYS A 127 0.42 13.58 -11.82
CA CYS A 127 -0.46 14.22 -12.79
C CYS A 127 -1.12 13.17 -13.67
N ILE A 128 -2.45 13.17 -13.72
CA ILE A 128 -3.25 12.24 -14.53
C ILE A 128 -4.06 13.06 -15.54
N HIS A 129 -4.00 12.68 -16.83
CA HIS A 129 -4.71 13.31 -17.94
C HIS A 129 -5.76 12.33 -18.50
N PRO A 130 -6.98 12.27 -17.93
CA PRO A 130 -7.99 11.30 -18.35
C PRO A 130 -8.39 11.41 -19.82
N LYS A 131 -8.26 12.60 -20.42
CA LYS A 131 -8.55 12.85 -21.85
C LYS A 131 -7.65 12.08 -22.82
N GLU A 132 -6.47 11.66 -22.37
CA GLU A 132 -5.52 10.88 -23.17
C GLU A 132 -5.80 9.37 -23.05
N HIS A 133 -6.74 8.95 -22.19
CA HIS A 133 -7.15 7.55 -22.08
C HIS A 133 -8.21 7.19 -23.12
N ILE A 134 -7.88 6.23 -23.99
CA ILE A 134 -8.82 5.67 -24.96
C ILE A 134 -9.26 4.28 -24.48
N LYS A 135 -10.56 4.14 -24.18
CA LYS A 135 -11.14 2.88 -23.71
C LYS A 135 -10.94 1.77 -24.74
N GLY A 136 -10.38 0.64 -24.31
CA GLY A 136 -10.17 -0.53 -25.16
C GLY A 136 -8.99 -0.44 -26.13
N GLN A 137 -8.20 0.65 -26.07
CA GLN A 137 -6.98 0.79 -26.85
C GLN A 137 -5.94 -0.27 -26.47
N PHE A 138 -5.84 -0.58 -25.18
CA PHE A 138 -4.91 -1.57 -24.63
C PHE A 138 -5.65 -2.59 -23.75
N PRO A 139 -5.08 -3.80 -23.55
CA PRO A 139 -5.56 -4.73 -22.54
C PRO A 139 -5.65 -4.07 -21.17
N HIS A 140 -6.69 -4.41 -20.41
CA HIS A 140 -6.93 -3.83 -19.09
C HIS A 140 -5.73 -3.97 -18.14
N GLU A 141 -5.04 -5.11 -18.22
CA GLU A 141 -3.83 -5.43 -17.46
C GLU A 141 -2.73 -4.37 -17.63
N TYR A 142 -2.61 -3.71 -18.78
CA TYR A 142 -1.56 -2.70 -19.01
C TYR A 142 -1.84 -1.44 -18.19
N SER A 143 -3.08 -0.95 -18.23
CA SER A 143 -3.51 0.20 -17.42
C SER A 143 -3.50 -0.12 -15.93
N GLU A 144 -3.85 -1.36 -15.57
CA GLU A 144 -3.77 -1.84 -14.18
C GLU A 144 -2.33 -1.83 -13.67
N LYS A 145 -1.39 -2.44 -14.41
CA LYS A 145 0.03 -2.44 -14.06
C LYS A 145 0.62 -1.04 -13.98
N LEU A 146 0.30 -0.16 -14.92
CA LEU A 146 0.73 1.24 -14.86
C LEU A 146 0.19 1.92 -13.59
N THR A 147 -1.07 1.68 -13.23
CA THR A 147 -1.68 2.25 -12.04
C THR A 147 -1.00 1.77 -10.76
N VAL A 148 -0.79 0.45 -10.63
CA VAL A 148 -0.11 -0.13 -9.46
C VAL A 148 1.33 0.40 -9.38
N PHE A 149 2.05 0.45 -10.50
CA PHE A 149 3.41 1.00 -10.55
C PHE A 149 3.46 2.47 -10.09
N CYS A 150 2.53 3.31 -10.55
CA CYS A 150 2.42 4.70 -10.12
C CYS A 150 1.96 4.89 -8.67
N VAL A 151 1.47 3.87 -7.98
CA VAL A 151 1.13 3.96 -6.55
C VAL A 151 2.30 3.52 -5.67
N GLU A 152 3.14 2.61 -6.18
CA GLU A 152 4.30 2.07 -5.47
C GLU A 152 5.58 2.89 -5.64
N THR A 153 5.66 3.75 -6.67
CA THR A 153 6.84 4.58 -7.01
C THR A 153 6.62 6.03 -6.59
#